data_AF-A0A9J7DCL6-F1
#
_entry.id   AF-A0A9J7DCL6-F1
#
_cell.length_a   1.000
_cell.length_b   1.000
_cell.length_c   1.000
_cell.angle_alpha   90.00
_cell.angle_beta   90.00
_cell.angle_gamma   90.00
#
_symmetry.space_group_name_H-M   'P 1'
#
loop_
_entity.id
_entity.type
_entity.pdbx_description
1 polymer ?
#
loop_
_entity_poly.entity_id
_entity_poly.type
_entity_poly.pdbx_seq_one_letter_code
_entity_poly.pdbx_strand_id
1 'polypeptide(L)'
;MGTPKQFLFLELFMQLLRIAFGKNMVCYWDMKSSIGYRYSKFTSNHLIQGSANCSHLVYASAHFDAITFEIHFPQHDPPLPIFKPKTLKQSHPKLKVYLSLGGDDDANDKYDQLKYLHLMEGSEHAQQKFIIRTIKFLKLHQFDGLDLAFPLPRNQPSQQSNIGAFLNDVNRMWGSPTTT
;
A
#
# COMPACT_ATOMS: atom_id res chain seq x y z
N MET A 1 51.13 0.51 5.87
CA MET A 1 50.50 -0.56 5.07
C MET A 1 49.46 -1.24 5.94
N GLY A 2 48.16 -1.07 5.64
CA GLY A 2 47.08 -1.69 6.43
C GLY A 2 47.10 -3.21 6.30
N THR A 3 46.78 -3.93 7.38
CA THR A 3 46.77 -5.39 7.35
C THR A 3 45.56 -5.90 6.55
N PRO A 4 45.65 -7.05 5.86
CA PRO A 4 44.55 -7.60 5.07
C PRO A 4 43.25 -7.81 5.86
N LYS A 5 43.34 -8.01 7.19
CA LYS A 5 42.17 -8.07 8.08
C LYS A 5 41.42 -6.73 8.20
N GLN A 6 42.12 -5.60 8.16
CA GLN A 6 41.51 -4.27 8.23
C GLN A 6 40.74 -3.94 6.95
N PHE A 7 41.25 -4.35 5.79
CA PHE A 7 40.55 -4.21 4.51
C PHE A 7 39.26 -5.03 4.46
N LEU A 8 39.29 -6.29 4.89
CA LEU A 8 38.09 -7.13 4.98
C LEU A 8 37.01 -6.53 5.90
N PHE A 9 37.42 -5.98 7.03
CA PHE A 9 36.49 -5.35 7.97
C PHE A 9 35.86 -4.08 7.39
N LEU A 10 36.64 -3.26 6.68
CA LEU A 10 36.17 -2.04 6.04
C LEU A 10 35.19 -2.35 4.89
N GLU A 11 35.47 -3.36 4.07
CA GLU A 11 34.56 -3.81 3.00
C GLU A 11 33.24 -4.32 3.57
N LEU A 12 33.29 -5.17 4.60
CA LEU A 12 32.09 -5.68 5.27
C LEU A 12 31.28 -4.54 5.89
N PHE A 13 31.95 -3.58 6.53
CA PHE A 13 31.31 -2.38 7.11
C PHE A 13 30.66 -1.51 6.03
N MET A 14 31.32 -1.29 4.90
CA MET A 14 30.76 -0.55 3.76
C MET A 14 29.57 -1.29 3.12
N GLN A 15 29.58 -2.62 3.07
CA GLN A 15 28.44 -3.42 2.62
C GLN A 15 27.26 -3.31 3.58
N LEU A 16 27.50 -3.34 4.88
CA LEU A 16 26.48 -3.12 5.91
C LEU A 16 25.90 -1.70 5.84
N LEU A 17 26.74 -0.68 5.63
CA LEU A 17 26.29 0.70 5.42
C LEU A 17 25.42 0.83 4.16
N ARG A 18 25.77 0.17 3.05
CA ARG A 18 24.93 0.17 1.84
C ARG A 18 23.57 -0.47 2.07
N ILE A 19 23.50 -1.52 2.91
CA ILE A 19 22.23 -2.16 3.29
C ILE A 19 21.42 -1.24 4.22
N ALA A 20 22.08 -0.53 5.15
CA ALA A 20 21.42 0.38 6.08
C ALA A 20 20.94 1.70 5.46
N PHE A 21 21.62 2.17 4.39
CA PHE A 21 21.37 3.46 3.74
C PHE A 21 20.98 3.34 2.26
N GLY A 22 20.41 2.20 1.84
CA GLY A 22 19.89 2.02 0.49
C GLY A 22 18.71 2.97 0.22
N LYS A 23 18.67 3.60 -0.96
CA LYS A 23 17.50 4.38 -1.39
C LYS A 23 16.32 3.45 -1.64
N ASN A 24 15.12 3.85 -1.20
CA ASN A 24 13.90 3.11 -1.50
C ASN A 24 13.49 3.33 -2.96
N MET A 25 13.29 2.23 -3.68
CA MET A 25 12.58 2.20 -4.95
C MET A 25 11.16 1.68 -4.71
N VAL A 26 10.16 2.54 -4.90
CA VAL A 26 8.73 2.23 -4.73
C VAL A 26 8.12 2.02 -6.11
N CYS A 27 7.59 0.84 -6.34
CA CYS A 27 7.00 0.45 -7.62
C CYS A 27 5.49 0.31 -7.45
N TYR A 28 4.71 0.95 -8.33
CA TYR A 28 3.27 0.80 -8.35
C TYR A 28 2.88 -0.24 -9.41
N TRP A 29 2.02 -1.17 -9.03
CA TRP A 29 1.39 -2.10 -9.95
C TRP A 29 -0.11 -1.81 -10.02
N ASP A 30 -0.54 -1.31 -11.18
CA ASP A 30 -1.96 -1.16 -11.50
C ASP A 30 -2.60 -2.55 -11.70
N MET A 31 -3.44 -2.97 -10.76
CA MET A 31 -4.11 -4.27 -10.75
C MET A 31 -5.01 -4.46 -11.98
N LYS A 32 -5.51 -3.39 -12.61
CA LYS A 32 -6.30 -3.49 -13.86
C LYS A 32 -5.47 -4.04 -15.02
N SER A 33 -4.16 -3.89 -14.99
CA SER A 33 -3.29 -4.49 -16.00
C SER A 33 -3.38 -6.03 -16.02
N SER A 34 -3.88 -6.67 -14.94
CA SER A 34 -4.06 -8.12 -14.87
C SER A 34 -5.18 -8.67 -15.77
N ILE A 35 -6.16 -7.83 -16.13
CA ILE A 35 -7.29 -8.19 -16.99
C ILE A 35 -7.08 -7.81 -18.46
N GLY A 36 -5.92 -7.24 -18.80
CA GLY A 36 -5.56 -6.88 -20.17
C GLY A 36 -5.62 -8.07 -21.15
N TYR A 37 -5.63 -7.76 -22.44
CA TYR A 37 -5.71 -8.76 -23.51
C TYR A 37 -4.34 -8.99 -24.17
N ARG A 38 -3.94 -10.26 -24.31
CA ARG A 38 -2.67 -10.66 -24.94
C ARG A 38 -1.47 -9.92 -24.34
N TYR A 39 -0.83 -9.03 -25.10
CA TYR A 39 0.39 -8.31 -24.70
C TYR A 39 0.14 -7.24 -23.64
N SER A 40 -1.10 -6.78 -23.45
CA SER A 40 -1.42 -5.87 -22.34
C SER A 40 -1.75 -6.60 -21.05
N LYS A 41 -1.80 -7.95 -21.07
CA LYS A 41 -2.06 -8.74 -19.87
C LYS A 41 -0.81 -8.84 -19.01
N PHE A 42 -0.87 -8.23 -17.83
CA PHE A 42 0.19 -8.30 -16.84
C PHE A 42 0.01 -9.53 -15.94
N THR A 43 1.00 -10.43 -15.95
CA THR A 43 0.95 -11.72 -15.25
C THR A 43 1.82 -11.73 -13.99
N SER A 44 1.77 -12.81 -13.21
CA SER A 44 2.66 -13.05 -12.05
C SER A 44 4.11 -12.88 -12.44
N ASN A 45 4.48 -13.50 -13.56
CA ASN A 45 5.86 -13.56 -13.98
C ASN A 45 6.37 -12.16 -14.33
N HIS A 46 5.53 -11.34 -14.98
CA HIS A 46 5.84 -9.94 -15.22
C HIS A 46 5.99 -9.17 -13.90
N LEU A 47 5.12 -9.42 -12.91
CA LEU A 47 5.21 -8.77 -11.60
C LEU A 47 6.46 -9.16 -10.82
N ILE A 48 6.80 -10.44 -10.80
CA ILE A 48 8.02 -10.96 -10.16
C ILE A 48 9.22 -10.31 -10.85
N GLN A 49 9.35 -10.42 -12.18
CA GLN A 49 10.50 -9.85 -12.88
C GLN A 49 10.59 -8.32 -12.73
N GLY A 50 9.47 -7.61 -12.86
CA GLY A 50 9.42 -6.16 -12.72
C GLY A 50 9.69 -5.67 -11.29
N SER A 51 9.44 -6.49 -10.27
CA SER A 51 9.66 -6.15 -8.86
C SER A 51 11.05 -6.51 -8.32
N ALA A 52 11.92 -7.13 -9.12
CA ALA A 52 13.23 -7.61 -8.67
C ALA A 52 14.14 -6.50 -8.09
N ASN A 53 14.00 -5.27 -8.59
CA ASN A 53 14.78 -4.11 -8.13
C ASN A 53 14.00 -3.19 -7.18
N CYS A 54 12.75 -3.53 -6.86
CA CYS A 54 11.89 -2.72 -6.00
C CYS A 54 12.18 -3.03 -4.53
N SER A 55 12.22 -1.99 -3.72
CA SER A 55 12.23 -2.13 -2.25
C SER A 55 10.81 -2.27 -1.70
N HIS A 56 9.87 -1.55 -2.32
CA HIS A 56 8.46 -1.50 -1.96
C HIS A 56 7.64 -1.71 -3.23
N LEU A 57 6.61 -2.53 -3.16
CA LEU A 57 5.64 -2.74 -4.23
C LEU A 57 4.26 -2.37 -3.71
N VAL A 58 3.56 -1.50 -4.42
CA VAL A 58 2.22 -1.02 -4.06
C VAL A 58 1.21 -1.57 -5.06
N TYR A 59 0.21 -2.28 -4.56
CA TYR A 59 -0.90 -2.79 -5.36
C TYR A 59 -1.96 -1.68 -5.48
N ALA A 60 -2.13 -1.10 -6.68
CA ALA A 60 -3.02 0.02 -6.94
C ALA A 60 -4.21 -0.37 -7.83
N SER A 61 -5.47 -0.12 -7.48
CA SER A 61 -5.95 0.28 -6.16
C SER A 61 -7.17 -0.53 -5.70
N ALA A 62 -7.28 -0.69 -4.39
CA ALA A 62 -8.49 -1.13 -3.73
C ALA A 62 -9.36 0.08 -3.38
N HIS A 63 -10.66 -0.16 -3.23
CA HIS A 63 -11.65 0.84 -2.83
C HIS A 63 -12.28 0.41 -1.51
N PHE A 64 -13.08 1.30 -0.90
CA PHE A 64 -13.90 0.95 0.25
C PHE A 64 -15.35 1.37 0.03
N ASP A 65 -16.26 0.62 0.66
CA ASP A 65 -17.69 0.94 0.71
C ASP A 65 -17.97 2.01 1.77
N ALA A 66 -18.67 3.10 1.42
CA ALA A 66 -18.89 4.25 2.30
C ALA A 66 -19.64 3.96 3.61
N ILE A 67 -20.44 2.89 3.65
CA ILE A 67 -21.34 2.60 4.77
C ILE A 67 -20.70 1.57 5.71
N THR A 68 -20.20 0.49 5.11
CA THR A 68 -19.65 -0.65 5.82
C THR A 68 -18.15 -0.48 6.12
N PHE A 69 -17.45 0.35 5.34
CA PHE A 69 -15.99 0.47 5.28
C PHE A 69 -15.28 -0.84 4.92
N GLU A 70 -15.96 -1.74 4.22
CA GLU A 70 -15.33 -2.96 3.71
C GLU A 70 -14.48 -2.66 2.47
N ILE A 71 -13.26 -3.20 2.49
CA ILE A 71 -12.29 -3.05 1.41
C ILE A 71 -12.64 -4.03 0.29
N HIS A 72 -12.72 -3.53 -0.93
CA HIS A 72 -13.03 -4.33 -2.12
C HIS A 72 -12.18 -3.89 -3.32
N PHE A 73 -12.14 -4.73 -4.35
CA PHE A 73 -11.49 -4.41 -5.62
C PHE A 73 -12.56 -4.18 -6.70
N PRO A 74 -12.49 -3.10 -7.49
CA PRO A 74 -13.57 -2.69 -8.39
C PRO A 74 -13.87 -3.66 -9.55
N GLN A 75 -12.97 -4.61 -9.88
CA GLN A 75 -13.07 -5.41 -11.11
C GLN A 75 -12.65 -6.89 -10.96
N HIS A 76 -12.61 -7.42 -9.74
CA HIS A 76 -12.13 -8.80 -9.51
C HIS A 76 -13.20 -9.67 -8.85
N ASP A 77 -13.77 -10.56 -9.66
CA ASP A 77 -14.40 -11.79 -9.19
C ASP A 77 -13.64 -12.96 -9.84
N PRO A 78 -12.80 -13.73 -9.11
CA PRO A 78 -12.72 -13.83 -7.65
C PRO A 78 -11.90 -12.70 -6.96
N PRO A 79 -12.12 -12.48 -5.65
CA PRO A 79 -11.88 -11.21 -4.94
C PRO A 79 -10.44 -11.00 -4.42
N LEU A 80 -9.44 -11.61 -5.06
CA LEU A 80 -8.04 -11.49 -4.66
C LEU A 80 -7.23 -10.98 -5.83
N PRO A 81 -6.25 -10.08 -5.63
CA PRO A 81 -5.22 -9.93 -6.64
C PRO A 81 -4.67 -11.34 -6.86
N ILE A 82 -4.68 -11.78 -8.12
CA ILE A 82 -4.28 -13.13 -8.58
C ILE A 82 -2.93 -13.55 -7.94
N PHE A 83 -2.15 -12.56 -7.48
CA PHE A 83 -0.90 -12.71 -6.74
C PHE A 83 -1.01 -12.25 -5.29
N LYS A 84 -1.06 -13.22 -4.39
CA LYS A 84 -0.94 -12.98 -2.95
C LYS A 84 0.43 -12.37 -2.64
N PRO A 85 0.51 -11.32 -1.79
CA PRO A 85 1.78 -10.76 -1.32
C PRO A 85 2.79 -11.83 -0.84
N LYS A 86 2.29 -12.91 -0.22
CA LYS A 86 3.11 -14.05 0.20
C LYS A 86 3.98 -14.63 -0.92
N THR A 87 3.43 -14.82 -2.11
CA THR A 87 4.14 -15.43 -3.25
C THR A 87 5.27 -14.53 -3.76
N LEU A 88 5.04 -13.22 -3.80
CA LEU A 88 6.08 -12.26 -4.15
C LEU A 88 7.19 -12.22 -3.11
N LYS A 89 6.84 -12.24 -1.82
CA LYS A 89 7.82 -12.27 -0.73
C LYS A 89 8.65 -13.56 -0.70
N GLN A 90 8.11 -14.67 -1.20
CA GLN A 90 8.91 -15.89 -1.41
C GLN A 90 9.98 -15.71 -2.50
N SER A 91 9.70 -14.93 -3.55
CA SER A 91 10.66 -14.63 -4.62
C SER A 91 11.63 -13.51 -4.25
N HIS A 92 11.15 -12.49 -3.52
CA HIS A 92 11.92 -11.34 -3.05
C HIS A 92 11.73 -11.14 -1.54
N PRO A 93 12.51 -11.84 -0.68
CA PRO A 93 12.29 -11.82 0.78
C PRO A 93 12.44 -10.45 1.46
N LYS A 94 13.14 -9.51 0.81
CA LYS A 94 13.34 -8.14 1.31
C LYS A 94 12.26 -7.17 0.81
N LEU A 95 11.44 -7.57 -0.16
CA LEU A 95 10.39 -6.73 -0.73
C LEU A 95 9.28 -6.51 0.30
N LYS A 96 8.87 -5.25 0.47
CA LYS A 96 7.67 -4.90 1.24
C LYS A 96 6.50 -4.67 0.29
N VAL A 97 5.35 -5.26 0.58
CA VAL A 97 4.18 -5.21 -0.29
C VAL A 97 3.05 -4.43 0.40
N TYR A 98 2.60 -3.35 -0.22
CA TYR A 98 1.58 -2.44 0.30
C TYR A 98 0.32 -2.51 -0.56
N LEU A 99 -0.82 -2.21 0.05
CA LEU A 99 -2.07 -1.98 -0.67
C LEU A 99 -2.32 -0.49 -0.79
N SER A 100 -2.60 0.01 -1.99
CA SER A 100 -3.11 1.37 -2.20
C SER A 100 -4.63 1.38 -2.12
N LEU A 101 -5.18 2.33 -1.36
CA LEU A 101 -6.62 2.57 -1.23
C LEU A 101 -7.00 3.93 -1.84
N GLY A 102 -7.91 3.93 -2.81
CA GLY A 102 -8.28 5.12 -3.59
C GLY A 102 -7.81 5.05 -5.03
N GLY A 103 -7.19 6.13 -5.52
CA GLY A 103 -6.92 6.33 -6.93
C GLY A 103 -8.00 7.17 -7.63
N ASP A 104 -7.60 7.79 -8.75
CA ASP A 104 -8.46 8.66 -9.55
C ASP A 104 -9.67 7.92 -10.15
N ASP A 105 -9.62 6.59 -10.23
CA ASP A 105 -10.69 5.76 -10.73
C ASP A 105 -11.86 5.60 -9.75
N ASP A 106 -11.61 5.61 -8.45
CA ASP A 106 -12.67 5.65 -7.43
C ASP A 106 -13.35 7.03 -7.39
N ALA A 107 -12.61 8.08 -7.73
CA ALA A 107 -13.11 9.46 -7.79
C ALA A 107 -14.14 9.70 -8.91
N ASN A 108 -14.24 8.79 -9.89
CA ASN A 108 -15.19 8.89 -11.00
C ASN A 108 -16.49 8.13 -10.72
N ASP A 109 -16.61 7.47 -9.57
CA ASP A 109 -17.88 6.90 -9.13
C ASP A 109 -18.86 8.04 -8.78
N LYS A 110 -19.92 8.15 -9.59
CA LYS A 110 -20.93 9.22 -9.49
C LYS A 110 -21.70 9.19 -8.18
N TYR A 111 -21.63 8.09 -7.43
CA TYR A 111 -22.36 7.91 -6.19
C TYR A 111 -21.57 8.36 -4.96
N ASP A 112 -20.26 8.58 -5.05
CA ASP A 112 -19.46 8.75 -3.84
C ASP A 112 -18.12 9.50 -3.96
N GLN A 113 -18.08 10.57 -4.75
CA GLN A 113 -16.90 11.44 -4.90
C GLN A 113 -16.34 12.00 -3.58
N LEU A 114 -17.16 12.03 -2.53
CA LEU A 114 -16.81 12.65 -1.24
C LEU A 114 -16.55 11.64 -0.12
N LYS A 115 -16.68 10.30 -0.31
CA LYS A 115 -16.44 9.35 0.81
C LYS A 115 -15.10 9.53 1.50
N TYR A 116 -14.06 9.86 0.75
CA TYR A 116 -12.74 10.11 1.29
C TYR A 116 -12.70 11.32 2.21
N LEU A 117 -13.36 12.42 1.80
CA LEU A 117 -13.52 13.60 2.64
C LEU A 117 -14.42 13.31 3.84
N HIS A 118 -15.58 12.67 3.63
CA HIS A 118 -16.51 12.31 4.70
C HIS A 118 -15.90 11.36 5.73
N LEU A 119 -14.98 10.47 5.32
CA LEU A 119 -14.23 9.64 6.24
C LEU A 119 -13.29 10.48 7.11
N MET A 120 -12.54 11.40 6.50
CA MET A 120 -11.59 12.26 7.22
C MET A 120 -12.26 13.30 8.11
N GLU A 121 -13.43 13.81 7.72
CA GLU A 121 -14.24 14.77 8.48
C GLU A 121 -15.29 14.08 9.37
N GLY A 122 -15.38 12.75 9.26
CA GLY A 122 -16.34 11.93 9.99
C GLY A 122 -16.05 11.87 11.48
N SER A 123 -16.97 11.24 12.21
CA SER A 123 -16.79 11.01 13.64
C SER A 123 -15.61 10.07 13.93
N GLU A 124 -15.03 10.18 15.14
CA GLU A 124 -13.99 9.26 15.60
C GLU A 124 -14.44 7.79 15.47
N HIS A 125 -15.73 7.50 15.73
CA HIS A 125 -16.29 6.17 15.56
C HIS A 125 -16.22 5.67 14.10
N ALA A 126 -16.51 6.53 13.12
CA ALA A 126 -16.43 6.18 11.71
C ALA A 126 -14.97 5.92 11.29
N GLN A 127 -14.05 6.78 11.71
CA GLN A 127 -12.62 6.63 11.45
C GLN A 127 -12.06 5.34 12.06
N GLN A 128 -12.39 5.05 13.33
CA GLN A 128 -11.98 3.82 14.00
C GLN A 128 -12.54 2.58 13.29
N LYS A 129 -13.83 2.59 12.90
CA LYS A 129 -14.45 1.49 12.16
C LYS A 129 -13.70 1.24 10.84
N PHE A 130 -13.40 2.29 10.08
CA PHE A 130 -12.62 2.20 8.85
C PHE A 130 -11.21 1.63 9.09
N ILE A 131 -10.49 2.14 10.09
CA ILE A 131 -9.13 1.70 10.41
C ILE A 131 -9.12 0.21 10.79
N ILE A 132 -10.06 -0.23 11.64
CA ILE A 132 -10.18 -1.64 12.04
C ILE A 132 -10.44 -2.54 10.84
N ARG A 133 -11.37 -2.16 9.95
CA ARG A 133 -11.70 -2.93 8.74
C ARG A 133 -10.49 -3.04 7.82
N THR A 134 -9.76 -1.94 7.64
CA THR A 134 -8.56 -1.88 6.82
C THR A 134 -7.43 -2.74 7.39
N ILE A 135 -7.12 -2.63 8.68
CA ILE A 135 -6.10 -3.45 9.35
C ILE A 135 -6.45 -4.94 9.24
N LYS A 136 -7.72 -5.30 9.46
CA LYS A 136 -8.19 -6.69 9.34
C LYS A 136 -7.95 -7.23 7.92
N PHE A 137 -8.28 -6.45 6.89
CA PHE A 137 -8.05 -6.81 5.50
C PHE A 137 -6.55 -7.01 5.21
N LEU A 138 -5.71 -6.06 5.59
CA LEU A 138 -4.27 -6.11 5.31
C LEU A 138 -3.60 -7.32 5.98
N LYS A 139 -3.96 -7.61 7.23
CA LYS A 139 -3.48 -8.80 7.95
C LYS A 139 -3.95 -10.09 7.28
N LEU A 140 -5.22 -10.18 6.92
CA LEU A 140 -5.80 -11.35 6.24
C LEU A 140 -5.07 -11.65 4.91
N HIS A 141 -4.71 -10.61 4.17
CA HIS A 141 -4.06 -10.72 2.87
C HIS A 141 -2.53 -10.60 2.90
N GLN A 142 -1.92 -10.47 4.09
CA GLN A 142 -0.47 -10.44 4.33
C GLN A 142 0.27 -9.27 3.67
N PHE A 143 -0.39 -8.11 3.59
CA PHE A 143 0.27 -6.86 3.24
C PHE A 143 1.13 -6.35 4.40
N ASP A 144 2.23 -5.69 4.08
CA ASP A 144 3.17 -5.10 5.03
C ASP A 144 2.77 -3.66 5.41
N GLY A 145 1.85 -3.04 4.66
CA GLY A 145 1.34 -1.71 4.95
C GLY A 145 0.24 -1.24 4.01
N LEU A 146 -0.17 0.01 4.22
CA LEU A 146 -1.22 0.71 3.49
C LEU A 146 -0.63 1.96 2.83
N ASP A 147 -1.08 2.25 1.61
CA ASP A 147 -0.88 3.51 0.89
C ASP A 147 -2.24 4.22 0.76
N LEU A 148 -2.30 5.49 1.15
CA LEU A 148 -3.53 6.29 1.18
C LEU A 148 -3.57 7.21 -0.04
N ALA A 149 -4.06 6.71 -1.17
CA ALA A 149 -4.16 7.43 -2.43
C ALA A 149 -5.52 8.14 -2.56
N PHE A 150 -5.92 8.90 -1.53
CA PHE A 150 -7.24 9.54 -1.48
C PHE A 150 -7.35 10.65 -2.54
N PRO A 151 -8.29 10.54 -3.48
CA PRO A 151 -8.47 11.53 -4.54
C PRO A 151 -9.19 12.78 -3.98
N LEU A 152 -8.44 13.63 -3.28
CA LEU A 152 -8.99 14.87 -2.73
C LEU A 152 -9.28 15.89 -3.84
N PRO A 153 -10.28 16.77 -3.67
CA PRO A 153 -10.53 17.86 -4.60
C PRO A 153 -9.27 18.69 -4.83
N ARG A 154 -8.94 18.96 -6.10
CA ARG A 154 -7.74 19.71 -6.49
C ARG A 154 -7.90 21.23 -6.35
N ASN A 155 -9.13 21.71 -6.18
CA ASN A 155 -9.45 23.11 -5.93
C ASN A 155 -9.42 23.40 -4.43
N GLN A 156 -9.07 24.63 -4.05
CA GLN A 156 -9.02 25.05 -2.64
C GLN A 156 -10.35 24.68 -1.94
N PRO A 157 -10.31 23.84 -0.90
CA PRO A 157 -11.52 23.50 -0.17
C PRO A 157 -11.98 24.74 0.61
N SER A 158 -13.29 24.97 0.66
CA SER A 158 -13.89 26.06 1.44
C SER A 158 -13.71 25.86 2.96
N GLN A 159 -13.39 24.63 3.38
CA GLN A 159 -13.04 24.25 4.75
C GLN A 159 -11.73 23.45 4.75
N GLN A 160 -10.88 23.67 5.76
CA GLN A 160 -9.67 22.89 5.95
C GLN A 160 -10.05 21.50 6.52
N SER A 161 -9.96 20.46 5.70
CA SER A 161 -10.08 19.08 6.17
C SER A 161 -8.95 18.74 7.14
N ASN A 162 -9.23 18.11 8.29
CA ASN A 162 -8.21 17.77 9.28
C ASN A 162 -7.51 16.44 8.98
N ILE A 163 -6.87 16.34 7.81
CA ILE A 163 -6.12 15.15 7.38
C ILE A 163 -5.00 14.78 8.36
N GLY A 164 -4.40 15.77 9.04
CA GLY A 164 -3.34 15.53 10.02
C GLY A 164 -3.80 14.70 11.22
N ALA A 165 -4.98 15.01 11.78
CA ALA A 165 -5.56 14.21 12.86
C ALA A 165 -5.87 12.78 12.40
N PHE A 166 -6.48 12.64 11.22
CA PHE A 166 -6.78 11.33 10.64
C PHE A 166 -5.51 10.47 10.45
N LEU A 167 -4.43 11.03 9.89
CA LEU A 167 -3.16 10.32 9.71
C LEU A 167 -2.53 9.91 11.05
N ASN A 168 -2.66 10.75 12.08
CA ASN A 168 -2.18 10.40 13.43
C ASN A 168 -2.96 9.21 14.01
N ASP A 169 -4.28 9.16 13.82
CA ASP A 169 -5.10 8.05 14.28
C ASP A 169 -4.76 6.75 13.55
N VAL A 170 -4.57 6.80 12.23
CA VAL A 170 -4.10 5.67 11.43
C VAL A 170 -2.77 5.14 11.97
N ASN A 171 -1.79 6.02 12.18
CA ASN A 171 -0.46 5.64 12.69
C ASN A 171 -0.53 5.04 14.10
N ARG A 172 -1.30 5.65 15.00
CA ARG A 172 -1.48 5.17 16.38
C ARG A 172 -2.07 3.76 16.40
N MET A 173 -3.13 3.53 15.63
CA MET A 173 -3.80 2.24 15.60
C MET A 173 -2.98 1.16 14.89
N TRP A 174 -2.19 1.53 13.88
CA TRP A 174 -1.28 0.60 13.21
C TRP A 174 -0.18 0.07 14.14
N GLY A 175 0.40 0.95 14.96
CA GLY A 175 1.44 0.60 15.94
C GLY A 175 0.93 -0.05 17.23
N SER A 176 -0.39 -0.08 17.45
CA SER A 176 -0.97 -0.64 18.67
C SER A 176 -1.09 -2.17 18.58
N PRO A 177 -0.72 -2.94 19.62
CA PRO A 177 -1.04 -4.36 19.69
C PRO A 177 -2.56 -4.53 19.57
N THR A 178 -3.03 -5.29 18.58
CA THR A 178 -4.47 -5.60 18.49
C THR A 178 -4.85 -6.45 19.70
N THR A 179 -5.58 -5.87 20.65
CA THR A 179 -6.33 -6.63 21.66
C THR A 179 -7.39 -7.44 20.94
N THR A 180 -7.09 -8.73 20.78
CA THR A 180 -8.05 -9.80 20.44
C THR A 180 -9.07 -9.99 21.54
#